data_AF-A0A6V8NEA0-F1
#
_entry.id   AF-A0A6V8NEA0-F1
#
_cell.length_a   1.000
_cell.length_b   1.000
_cell.length_c   1.000
_cell.angle_alpha   90.00
_cell.angle_beta   90.00
_cell.angle_gamma   90.00
#
_symmetry.space_group_name_H-M   'P 1'
#
loop_
_entity.id
_entity.type
_entity.pdbx_description
1 polymer ?
#
loop_
_entity_poly.entity_id
_entity_poly.type
_entity_poly.pdbx_seq_one_letter_code
_entity_poly.pdbx_strand_id
1 'polypeptide(L)' 'MKSLLVIVLVVVCLFNVGCTGDKAKELYETAQFEEKQHNNEHAAKLYNEIVSKYPDSTITKQAQERLAALKKK' A
#
# COMPACT_ATOMS: atom_id res chain seq x y z
N MET A 1 -11.44 -4.55 -39.62
CA MET A 1 -10.40 -3.65 -39.08
C MET A 1 -10.85 -2.93 -37.81
N LYS A 2 -12.02 -2.26 -37.79
CA LYS A 2 -12.56 -1.57 -36.59
C LYS A 2 -12.80 -2.52 -35.40
N SER A 3 -13.36 -3.71 -35.64
CA SER A 3 -13.60 -4.73 -34.60
C SER A 3 -12.33 -5.32 -34.02
N LEU A 4 -11.24 -5.37 -34.79
CA LEU A 4 -9.93 -5.85 -34.31
C LEU A 4 -9.32 -4.84 -33.32
N LEU A 5 -9.49 -3.55 -33.62
CA LEU A 5 -9.06 -2.43 -32.79
C LEU A 5 -9.81 -2.42 -31.45
N VAL A 6 -11.11 -2.71 -31.46
CA VAL A 6 -11.94 -2.83 -30.25
C VAL A 6 -11.50 -4.02 -29.39
N ILE A 7 -11.18 -5.17 -29.99
CA ILE A 7 -10.72 -6.36 -29.25
C ILE A 7 -9.37 -6.09 -28.57
N VAL A 8 -8.43 -5.43 -29.26
CA VAL A 8 -7.14 -5.06 -28.66
C VAL A 8 -7.33 -4.10 -27.48
N LEU A 9 -8.24 -3.15 -27.59
CA LEU A 9 -8.51 -2.17 -26.53
C LEU A 9 -9.16 -2.82 -25.29
N VAL A 10 -10.07 -3.77 -25.49
CA VAL A 10 -10.68 -4.55 -24.40
C VAL A 10 -9.66 -5.46 -23.72
N VAL A 11 -8.77 -6.11 -24.48
CA VAL A 11 -7.71 -6.97 -23.92
C VAL A 11 -6.71 -6.17 -23.09
N VAL A 12 -6.33 -4.96 -23.51
CA VAL A 12 -5.45 -4.05 -22.73
C VAL A 12 -6.08 -3.63 -21.40
N CYS A 13 -7.40 -3.43 -21.35
CA CYS A 13 -8.10 -3.11 -20.09
C CYS A 13 -8.09 -4.28 -19.10
N LEU A 14 -8.10 -5.53 -19.57
CA LEU A 14 -8.12 -6.72 -18.72
C LEU A 14 -6.76 -7.04 -18.07
N PHE A 15 -5.65 -6.49 -18.58
CA PHE A 15 -4.32 -6.65 -17.96
C PHE A 15 -4.09 -5.79 -16.71
N ASN A 16 -4.98 -4.82 -16.43
CA ASN A 16 -4.87 -3.97 -15.25
C ASN A 16 -5.66 -4.49 -14.04
N VAL A 17 -6.25 -5.69 -14.11
CA VAL A 17 -6.80 -6.38 -12.94
C VAL A 17 -5.66 -7.00 -12.13
N GLY A 18 -4.71 -6.15 -11.71
CA GLY A 18 -3.72 -6.51 -10.70
C GLY A 18 -4.45 -6.63 -9.36
N CYS A 19 -4.28 -7.76 -8.69
CA CYS A 19 -4.90 -8.08 -7.40
C CYS A 19 -4.80 -6.93 -6.40
N THR A 20 -5.87 -6.14 -6.25
CA THR A 20 -6.02 -5.11 -5.20
C THR A 20 -6.39 -5.75 -3.86
N GLY A 21 -5.70 -6.83 -3.48
CA GLY A 21 -5.89 -7.53 -2.21
C GLY A 21 -5.17 -6.79 -1.09
N ASP A 22 -5.74 -5.67 -0.66
CA ASP A 22 -5.40 -4.94 0.57
C ASP A 22 -3.93 -4.49 0.73
N LYS A 23 -3.41 -3.75 -0.27
CA LYS A 23 -2.02 -3.25 -0.29
C LYS A 23 -1.61 -2.46 0.96
N ALA A 24 -2.55 -1.75 1.59
CA ALA A 24 -2.33 -1.06 2.86
C ALA A 24 -1.92 -2.03 3.98
N LYS A 25 -2.54 -3.21 4.02
CA LYS A 25 -2.24 -4.27 4.98
C LYS A 25 -0.86 -4.87 4.75
N GLU A 26 -0.48 -5.15 3.50
CA GLU A 26 0.87 -5.66 3.17
C GLU A 26 1.97 -4.68 3.60
N LEU A 27 1.76 -3.38 3.32
CA LEU A 27 2.69 -2.34 3.74
C LEU A 27 2.79 -2.26 5.27
N TYR A 28 1.68 -2.48 5.97
CA TYR A 28 1.63 -2.40 7.43
C TYR A 28 2.36 -3.58 8.08
N GLU A 29 2.18 -4.78 7.54
CA GLU A 29 2.91 -5.97 7.97
C GLU A 29 4.41 -5.82 7.73
N THR A 30 4.80 -5.25 6.59
CA THR A 30 6.21 -4.95 6.28
C THR A 30 6.77 -3.90 7.23
N ALA A 31 6.02 -2.83 7.52
CA ALA A 31 6.43 -1.81 8.47
C ALA A 31 6.67 -2.40 9.87
N GLN A 32 5.78 -3.29 10.33
CA GLN A 32 5.96 -3.99 11.60
C GLN A 32 7.16 -4.93 11.61
N PHE A 33 7.46 -5.58 10.49
CA PHE A 33 8.67 -6.38 10.36
C PHE A 33 9.93 -5.52 10.52
N GLU A 34 10.00 -4.37 9.83
CA GLU A 34 11.11 -3.41 9.95
C GLU A 34 11.28 -2.89 11.38
N GLU A 35 10.17 -2.58 12.09
CA GLU A 35 10.23 -2.18 13.50
C GLU A 35 10.86 -3.27 14.38
N LYS A 36 10.50 -4.54 14.15
CA LYS A 36 11.07 -5.68 14.89
C LYS A 36 12.55 -5.88 14.60
N GLN A 37 13.00 -5.51 13.40
CA GLN A 37 14.42 -5.49 13.01
C GLN A 37 15.15 -4.23 13.48
N HIS A 38 14.51 -3.39 14.32
CA HIS A 38 15.02 -2.10 14.78
C HIS A 38 15.28 -1.07 13.67
N ASN A 39 14.75 -1.30 12.46
CA ASN A 39 14.84 -0.38 11.33
C ASN A 39 13.70 0.65 11.36
N ASN A 40 13.72 1.48 12.40
CA ASN A 40 12.64 2.44 12.68
C ASN A 40 12.46 3.48 11.56
N GLU A 41 13.54 3.85 10.87
CA GLU A 41 13.47 4.80 9.76
C GLU A 41 12.65 4.22 8.60
N HIS A 42 12.92 2.97 8.21
CA HIS A 42 12.18 2.34 7.12
C HIS A 42 10.74 2.03 7.52
N ALA A 43 10.51 1.58 8.75
CA ALA A 43 9.17 1.41 9.29
C ALA A 43 8.35 2.72 9.24
N ALA A 44 8.93 3.85 9.63
CA ALA A 44 8.26 5.15 9.58
C ALA A 44 7.93 5.58 8.14
N LYS A 45 8.79 5.28 7.16
CA LYS A 45 8.50 5.54 5.73
C LYS A 45 7.29 4.74 5.26
N LEU A 46 7.25 3.45 5.57
CA LEU A 46 6.14 2.57 5.18
C LEU A 46 4.82 2.98 5.84
N TYR A 47 4.83 3.34 7.13
CA TYR A 47 3.62 3.88 7.78
C TYR A 47 3.15 5.19 7.15
N ASN A 48 4.06 6.12 6.83
CA ASN A 48 3.68 7.35 6.11
C ASN A 48 3.07 7.05 4.74
N GLU A 49 3.62 6.06 4.02
CA GLU A 49 3.07 5.65 2.73
C GLU A 49 1.63 5.14 2.87
N ILE A 50 1.34 4.37 3.92
CA ILE A 50 -0.03 3.90 4.20
C ILE A 50 -0.97 5.09 4.41
N VAL A 51 -0.58 6.03 5.27
CA VAL A 51 -1.38 7.22 5.59
C VAL A 51 -1.61 8.10 4.35
N SER A 52 -0.61 8.20 3.48
CA SER A 52 -0.69 9.04 2.29
C SER A 52 -1.48 8.39 1.15
N LYS A 53 -1.32 7.09 0.92
CA LYS A 53 -1.88 6.41 -0.27
C LYS A 53 -3.19 5.69 0.00
N TYR A 54 -3.48 5.34 1.25
CA TYR A 54 -4.66 4.58 1.63
C TYR A 54 -5.46 5.26 2.76
N PRO A 55 -5.77 6.57 2.66
CA PRO A 55 -6.38 7.31 3.77
C PRO A 55 -7.69 6.70 4.31
N ASP A 56 -8.47 6.05 3.43
CA ASP A 56 -9.75 5.42 3.78
C ASP A 56 -9.64 3.95 4.22
N SER A 57 -8.43 3.39 4.26
CA SER A 57 -8.21 2.01 4.75
C SER A 57 -8.40 1.92 6.26
N THR A 58 -9.00 0.83 6.72
CA THR A 58 -9.10 0.49 8.15
C THR A 58 -7.74 0.39 8.84
N ILE A 59 -6.67 0.13 8.07
CA ILE A 59 -5.28 0.03 8.53
C ILE A 59 -4.65 1.40 8.82
N THR A 60 -5.14 2.46 8.19
CA THR A 60 -4.51 3.79 8.24
C THR A 60 -4.45 4.35 9.65
N LYS A 61 -5.50 4.14 10.44
CA LYS A 61 -5.50 4.56 11.86
C LYS A 61 -4.36 3.88 12.64
N GLN A 62 -4.17 2.59 12.44
CA GLN A 62 -3.10 1.84 13.12
C GLN A 62 -1.72 2.33 12.66
N ALA A 63 -1.53 2.59 11.36
CA ALA A 63 -0.29 3.15 10.84
C ALA A 63 0.04 4.53 11.44
N GLN A 64 -0.95 5.40 11.62
CA GLN A 64 -0.77 6.71 12.29
C GLN A 64 -0.33 6.55 13.75
N GLU A 65 -0.95 5.64 14.49
CA GLU A 65 -0.61 5.37 15.89
C GLU A 65 0.83 4.86 16.03
N ARG A 66 1.23 3.91 15.18
CA ARG A 66 2.62 3.40 15.16
C ARG A 66 3.63 4.48 14.78
N LEU A 67 3.34 5.25 13.74
CA LEU A 67 4.19 6.37 13.31
C LEU A 67 4.39 7.41 14.43
N ALA A 68 3.32 7.73 15.18
CA ALA A 68 3.41 8.64 16.31
C ALA A 68 4.25 8.05 17.47
N ALA A 69 4.16 6.74 17.71
CA ALA A 69 4.98 6.06 18.71
C ALA A 69 6.48 6.08 18.36
N LEU A 70 6.82 5.89 17.08
CA LEU A 70 8.22 5.94 16.61
C LEU A 70 8.84 7.33 16.75
N LYS A 71 8.06 8.40 16.54
CA LYS A 71 8.54 9.79 16.68
C LYS A 71 8.79 10.25 18.13
N LYS A 72 8.27 9.50 19.11
CA LYS A 72 8.39 9.83 20.54
C LYS A 72 9.57 9.15 21.23
N LYS A 73 10.24 8.21 20.57
CA LYS A 73 11.47 7.58 21.04
C LYS A 73 12.67 8.44 20.73
#